data_AF-A0A6P7EYN8-F1
#
_entry.id   AF-A0A6P7EYN8-F1
#
_cell.length_a   1.000
_cell.length_b   1.000
_cell.length_c   1.000
_cell.angle_alpha   90.00
_cell.angle_beta   90.00
_cell.angle_gamma   90.00
#
_symmetry.space_group_name_H-M   'P 1'
#
loop_
_entity.id
_entity.type
_entity.pdbx_description
1 polymer ?
#
loop_
_entity_poly.entity_id
_entity_poly.type
_entity_poly.pdbx_seq_one_letter_code
_entity_poly.pdbx_strand_id
1 'polypeptide(L)'
;MFGIRKCFSGSSSQPPAKIARTSSSQPPTTTAICSSLQPAAKIDSCSSSQPPAKIARRRVAVETTNPYPEYLQNLIEEKESLEITVKAVNKEELKAKDMELRIISAAVELERIYYNQTQKLRQDNKNQKKAIKNKLPEYISLAVDESFRQRLIYRVCQLDKALVKTTALKNALPRLFKINEEKNKTFSNSRRQKSI
;
A
#
# COMPACT_ATOMS: atom_id res chain seq x y z
N MET A 1 -48.07 -37.22 -8.45
CA MET A 1 -48.72 -37.22 -7.11
C MET A 1 -47.84 -36.41 -6.15
N PHE A 2 -48.49 -35.70 -5.24
CA PHE A 2 -48.05 -34.59 -4.39
C PHE A 2 -46.90 -34.87 -3.39
N GLY A 3 -46.30 -33.78 -2.87
CA GLY A 3 -45.73 -33.77 -1.51
C GLY A 3 -44.40 -33.01 -1.34
N ILE A 4 -44.36 -31.68 -1.39
CA ILE A 4 -44.39 -30.74 -0.24
C ILE A 4 -43.02 -30.47 0.42
N ARG A 5 -42.68 -29.17 0.45
CA ARG A 5 -41.57 -28.49 1.10
C ARG A 5 -41.62 -28.61 2.63
N LYS A 6 -40.47 -28.46 3.31
CA LYS A 6 -40.40 -27.66 4.54
C LYS A 6 -39.00 -27.09 4.77
N CYS A 7 -38.96 -25.76 4.82
CA CYS A 7 -37.87 -24.96 5.32
C CYS A 7 -37.75 -25.13 6.84
N PHE A 8 -36.55 -24.98 7.40
CA PHE A 8 -36.38 -24.55 8.79
C PHE A 8 -35.49 -23.32 8.82
N SER A 9 -36.13 -22.20 9.15
CA SER A 9 -35.56 -20.92 9.55
C SER A 9 -35.47 -20.87 11.09
N GLY A 10 -34.48 -20.17 11.63
CA GLY A 10 -34.65 -19.51 12.92
C GLY A 10 -33.55 -19.73 13.97
N SER A 11 -32.64 -18.76 14.01
CA SER A 11 -32.26 -17.94 15.18
C SER A 11 -31.93 -18.59 16.54
N SER A 12 -30.71 -18.24 16.98
CA SER A 12 -30.32 -17.79 18.33
C SER A 12 -30.76 -18.57 19.57
N SER A 13 -29.77 -19.06 20.33
CA SER A 13 -29.59 -18.72 21.76
C SER A 13 -28.33 -19.37 22.36
N GLN A 14 -27.57 -18.57 23.12
CA GLN A 14 -26.63 -18.96 24.19
C GLN A 14 -27.34 -19.76 25.32
N PRO A 15 -26.67 -20.43 26.31
CA PRO A 15 -25.61 -19.90 27.22
C PRO A 15 -24.66 -21.03 27.79
N PRO A 16 -23.99 -20.99 28.99
CA PRO A 16 -23.67 -19.93 29.96
C PRO A 16 -22.16 -19.85 30.38
N ALA A 17 -21.91 -18.94 31.33
CA ALA A 17 -20.65 -18.46 31.90
C ALA A 17 -19.76 -19.46 32.67
N LYS A 18 -18.45 -19.13 32.75
CA LYS A 18 -17.61 -19.46 33.91
C LYS A 18 -16.65 -18.31 34.24
N ILE A 19 -16.66 -17.94 35.52
CA ILE A 19 -15.97 -16.83 36.17
C ILE A 19 -14.74 -17.38 36.92
N ALA A 20 -13.63 -16.65 36.90
CA ALA A 20 -12.64 -16.52 37.98
C ALA A 20 -11.90 -15.20 37.70
N ARG A 21 -12.13 -14.05 38.36
CA ARG A 21 -11.94 -13.65 39.77
C ARG A 21 -10.55 -13.96 40.35
N THR A 22 -9.67 -12.97 40.25
CA THR A 22 -8.89 -12.37 41.36
C THR A 22 -8.87 -10.85 41.07
N SER A 23 -9.53 -9.97 41.82
CA SER A 23 -9.18 -9.45 43.16
C SER A 23 -7.72 -8.99 43.20
N SER A 24 -7.31 -7.78 43.56
CA SER A 24 -7.90 -6.57 44.14
C SER A 24 -6.67 -5.68 44.42
N SER A 25 -6.62 -4.41 44.05
CA SER A 25 -6.56 -3.30 45.03
C SER A 25 -5.93 -2.06 44.36
N GLN A 26 -6.77 -1.10 44.02
CA GLN A 26 -6.54 0.34 44.26
C GLN A 26 -7.51 0.74 45.40
N PRO A 27 -7.44 1.90 46.10
CA PRO A 27 -7.03 3.26 45.64
C PRO A 27 -6.42 4.13 46.79
N PRO A 28 -6.73 5.44 46.97
CA PRO A 28 -6.41 6.70 46.26
C PRO A 28 -5.53 7.63 47.15
N THR A 29 -5.18 8.90 46.88
CA THR A 29 -5.94 10.18 47.08
C THR A 29 -4.82 11.27 47.11
N THR A 30 -4.73 12.30 46.24
CA THR A 30 -5.45 13.59 46.22
C THR A 30 -4.60 14.80 46.68
N THR A 31 -4.40 15.74 45.74
CA THR A 31 -4.19 17.22 45.79
C THR A 31 -3.37 17.93 46.89
N ALA A 32 -2.55 18.90 46.46
CA ALA A 32 -2.65 20.35 46.76
C ALA A 32 -1.53 21.10 45.99
N ILE A 33 -1.74 22.07 45.08
CA ILE A 33 -2.28 23.46 45.10
C ILE A 33 -1.14 24.50 44.89
N CYS A 34 -1.35 25.31 43.84
CA CYS A 34 -0.93 26.68 43.50
C CYS A 34 0.17 27.42 44.30
N SER A 35 1.00 28.21 43.60
CA SER A 35 0.73 29.63 43.35
C SER A 35 1.80 30.37 42.52
N SER A 36 1.27 31.26 41.69
CA SER A 36 1.79 32.41 40.95
C SER A 36 3.05 33.15 41.44
N LEU A 37 3.83 33.68 40.49
CA LEU A 37 4.14 35.12 40.25
C LEU A 37 5.46 35.27 39.44
N GLN A 38 5.41 35.95 38.28
CA GLN A 38 6.58 36.56 37.61
C GLN A 38 7.09 37.75 38.45
N PRO A 39 8.37 38.22 38.37
CA PRO A 39 8.92 38.90 37.17
C PRO A 39 10.46 38.90 36.96
N ALA A 40 10.87 39.57 35.87
CA ALA A 40 12.05 40.44 35.71
C ALA A 40 13.47 39.87 35.46
N ALA A 41 13.93 40.07 34.22
CA ALA A 41 15.06 40.91 33.77
C ALA A 41 16.51 40.74 34.28
N LYS A 42 17.43 40.94 33.31
CA LYS A 42 18.88 41.29 33.36
C LYS A 42 19.84 40.14 33.67
N ILE A 43 20.58 39.66 32.67
CA ILE A 43 21.91 40.15 32.23
C ILE A 43 22.85 40.28 33.43
N ASP A 44 23.77 39.33 33.59
CA ASP A 44 25.19 39.69 33.70
C ASP A 44 26.11 38.53 33.35
N SER A 45 27.06 38.90 32.50
CA SER A 45 28.24 38.18 32.05
C SER A 45 29.26 37.97 33.17
N CYS A 46 29.97 36.83 33.16
CA CYS A 46 31.43 36.84 33.05
C CYS A 46 32.04 35.43 32.96
N SER A 47 32.69 35.20 31.82
CA SER A 47 33.99 34.53 31.63
C SER A 47 34.32 33.27 32.44
N SER A 48 34.50 32.15 31.72
CA SER A 48 35.86 31.82 31.26
C SER A 48 35.88 30.69 30.22
N SER A 49 36.81 30.83 29.28
CA SER A 49 37.42 29.79 28.43
C SER A 49 36.61 29.22 27.24
N GLN A 50 36.98 29.68 26.06
CA GLN A 50 36.61 29.17 24.73
C GLN A 50 37.40 27.87 24.36
N PRO A 51 37.20 27.23 23.18
CA PRO A 51 36.81 25.80 23.04
C PRO A 51 37.86 24.99 22.22
N PRO A 52 37.66 23.72 21.77
CA PRO A 52 36.80 23.43 20.60
C PRO A 52 36.26 21.99 20.51
N ALA A 53 34.95 21.82 20.35
CA ALA A 53 34.43 20.66 19.65
C ALA A 53 33.21 21.07 18.84
N LYS A 54 33.49 21.57 17.63
CA LYS A 54 32.52 21.52 16.53
C LYS A 54 32.21 20.04 16.30
N ILE A 55 31.26 19.49 17.05
CA ILE A 55 30.44 18.39 16.53
C ILE A 55 29.62 19.07 15.44
N ALA A 56 30.21 19.13 14.25
CA ALA A 56 29.44 19.19 13.04
C ALA A 56 28.51 17.97 13.11
N ARG A 57 27.30 18.18 13.64
CA ARG A 57 26.15 17.39 13.23
C ARG A 57 26.09 17.64 11.74
N ARG A 58 26.81 16.80 11.00
CA ARG A 58 26.53 16.50 9.61
C ARG A 58 25.07 16.09 9.67
N ARG A 59 24.18 17.07 9.43
CA ARG A 59 22.89 16.78 8.83
C ARG A 59 23.30 16.11 7.53
N VAL A 60 23.52 14.80 7.60
CA VAL A 60 23.27 13.93 6.47
C VAL A 60 21.85 14.33 6.15
N ALA A 61 21.69 15.09 5.07
CA ALA A 61 20.40 15.28 4.48
C ALA A 61 19.77 13.90 4.53
N VAL A 62 18.59 13.77 5.11
CA VAL A 62 17.79 12.58 4.89
C VAL A 62 17.60 12.59 3.38
N GLU A 63 18.56 11.99 2.67
CA GLU A 63 18.31 11.39 1.39
C GLU A 63 17.08 10.56 1.70
N THR A 64 15.96 10.98 1.14
CA THR A 64 14.74 10.19 1.11
C THR A 64 15.13 8.93 0.35
N THR A 65 15.79 8.00 1.03
CA THR A 65 16.26 6.74 0.50
C THR A 65 14.99 5.96 0.25
N ASN A 66 14.49 6.09 -0.97
CA ASN A 66 13.21 5.53 -1.35
C ASN A 66 13.31 4.00 -1.13
N PRO A 67 12.44 3.38 -0.31
CA PRO A 67 12.59 1.98 0.07
C PRO A 67 12.37 1.00 -1.09
N TYR A 68 11.84 1.51 -2.21
CA TYR A 68 11.47 0.77 -3.41
C TYR A 68 12.34 1.18 -4.61
N PRO A 69 12.56 0.25 -5.56
CA PRO A 69 13.23 0.57 -6.81
C PRO A 69 12.39 1.56 -7.63
N GLU A 70 13.08 2.34 -8.47
CA GLU A 70 12.50 3.42 -9.28
C GLU A 70 11.22 3.01 -10.05
N TYR A 71 11.22 1.84 -10.70
CA TYR A 71 10.05 1.36 -11.44
C TYR A 71 8.80 1.16 -10.54
N LEU A 72 9.01 0.69 -9.30
CA LEU A 72 7.93 0.44 -8.36
C LEU A 72 7.46 1.77 -7.76
N GLN A 73 8.37 2.72 -7.58
CA GLN A 73 8.02 4.07 -7.20
C GLN A 73 7.14 4.75 -8.25
N ASN A 74 7.51 4.68 -9.53
CA ASN A 74 6.71 5.22 -10.63
C ASN A 74 5.28 4.64 -10.62
N LEU A 75 5.15 3.34 -10.39
CA LEU A 75 3.86 2.65 -10.30
C LEU A 75 3.03 3.11 -9.09
N ILE A 76 3.67 3.42 -7.96
CA ILE A 76 3.01 3.95 -6.76
C ILE A 76 2.53 5.38 -7.00
N GLU A 77 3.38 6.23 -7.55
CA GLU A 77 3.03 7.63 -7.88
C GLU A 77 1.89 7.69 -8.89
N GLU A 78 1.90 6.79 -9.87
CA GLU A 78 0.84 6.71 -10.85
C GLU A 78 -0.51 6.31 -10.21
N LYS A 79 -0.48 5.33 -9.28
CA LYS A 79 -1.65 4.97 -8.47
C LYS A 79 -2.17 6.18 -7.68
N GLU A 80 -1.29 6.91 -7.01
CA GLU A 80 -1.66 8.10 -6.23
C GLU A 80 -2.24 9.21 -7.11
N SER A 81 -1.67 9.44 -8.30
CA SER A 81 -2.21 10.37 -9.29
C SER A 81 -3.64 10.00 -9.73
N LEU A 82 -3.90 8.70 -9.90
CA LEU A 82 -5.22 8.18 -10.21
C LEU A 82 -6.18 8.34 -9.04
N GLU A 83 -5.76 8.13 -7.80
CA GLU A 83 -6.60 8.36 -6.61
C GLU A 83 -7.06 9.81 -6.50
N ILE A 84 -6.17 10.77 -6.75
CA ILE A 84 -6.51 12.20 -6.77
C ILE A 84 -7.52 12.47 -7.88
N THR A 85 -7.29 11.92 -9.07
CA THR A 85 -8.20 12.07 -10.21
C THR A 85 -9.58 11.47 -9.91
N VAL A 86 -9.65 10.26 -9.35
CA VAL A 86 -10.92 9.60 -8.96
C VAL A 86 -11.72 10.46 -7.99
N LYS A 87 -11.06 11.14 -7.04
CA LYS A 87 -11.74 12.03 -6.08
C LYS A 87 -12.31 13.30 -6.73
N ALA A 88 -11.79 13.72 -7.89
CA ALA A 88 -12.15 14.98 -8.54
C ALA A 88 -13.18 14.83 -9.67
N VAL A 89 -13.55 13.60 -10.05
CA VAL A 89 -14.29 13.30 -11.28
C VAL A 89 -15.79 13.06 -11.04
N ASN A 90 -16.61 13.39 -12.04
CA ASN A 90 -18.07 13.23 -12.04
C ASN A 90 -18.52 11.74 -12.03
N LYS A 91 -19.76 11.48 -11.60
CA LYS A 91 -20.31 10.13 -11.30
C LYS A 91 -20.19 9.06 -12.40
N GLU A 92 -20.22 9.45 -13.67
CA GLU A 92 -20.18 8.51 -14.81
C GLU A 92 -18.75 8.09 -15.14
N GLU A 93 -17.84 9.06 -15.29
CA GLU A 93 -16.41 8.82 -15.45
C GLU A 93 -15.78 8.17 -14.21
N LEU A 94 -16.35 8.44 -13.03
CA LEU A 94 -15.94 7.87 -11.75
C LEU A 94 -15.93 6.33 -11.79
N LYS A 95 -16.89 5.70 -12.47
CA LYS A 95 -16.94 4.23 -12.53
C LYS A 95 -15.76 3.64 -13.31
N ALA A 96 -15.39 4.25 -14.43
CA ALA A 96 -14.25 3.79 -15.23
C ALA A 96 -12.93 4.09 -14.53
N LYS A 97 -12.81 5.28 -13.92
CA LYS A 97 -11.62 5.70 -13.19
C LYS A 97 -11.41 4.90 -11.90
N ASP A 98 -12.47 4.57 -11.16
CA ASP A 98 -12.40 3.68 -9.99
C ASP A 98 -11.94 2.28 -10.40
N MET A 99 -12.46 1.74 -11.51
CA MET A 99 -12.00 0.46 -12.04
C MET A 99 -10.55 0.50 -12.52
N GLU A 100 -10.12 1.58 -13.17
CA GLU A 100 -8.73 1.82 -13.56
C GLU A 100 -7.82 1.82 -12.32
N LEU A 101 -8.21 2.55 -11.28
CA LEU A 101 -7.50 2.60 -10.01
C LEU A 101 -7.39 1.22 -9.35
N ARG A 102 -8.46 0.41 -9.36
CA ARG A 102 -8.43 -0.96 -8.82
C ARG A 102 -7.44 -1.85 -9.56
N ILE A 103 -7.37 -1.73 -10.89
CA ILE A 103 -6.43 -2.50 -11.72
C ILE A 103 -4.98 -2.13 -11.38
N ILE A 104 -4.68 -0.82 -11.37
CA ILE A 104 -3.34 -0.32 -11.04
C ILE A 104 -2.98 -0.66 -9.58
N SER A 105 -3.91 -0.52 -8.64
CA SER A 105 -3.69 -0.89 -7.24
C SER A 105 -3.36 -2.37 -7.07
N ALA A 106 -4.05 -3.26 -7.78
CA ALA A 106 -3.74 -4.69 -7.77
C ALA A 106 -2.33 -4.96 -8.30
N ALA A 107 -1.91 -4.29 -9.37
CA ALA A 107 -0.56 -4.40 -9.91
C ALA A 107 0.51 -3.90 -8.91
N VAL A 108 0.27 -2.78 -8.23
CA VAL A 108 1.14 -2.23 -7.16
C VAL A 108 1.32 -3.28 -6.07
N GLU A 109 0.24 -3.88 -5.57
CA GLU A 109 0.30 -4.86 -4.50
C GLU A 109 1.06 -6.13 -4.92
N LEU A 110 0.83 -6.63 -6.14
CA LEU A 110 1.58 -7.77 -6.67
C LEU A 110 3.09 -7.51 -6.70
N GLU A 111 3.49 -6.30 -7.13
CA GLU A 111 4.90 -5.90 -7.17
C GLU A 111 5.50 -5.67 -5.79
N ARG A 112 4.77 -5.04 -4.86
CA ARG A 112 5.20 -4.87 -3.46
C ARG A 112 5.42 -6.22 -2.79
N ILE A 113 4.48 -7.16 -2.96
CA ILE A 113 4.59 -8.52 -2.43
C ILE A 113 5.83 -9.20 -3.02
N TYR A 114 6.00 -9.16 -4.33
CA TYR A 114 7.16 -9.73 -5.01
C TYR A 114 8.48 -9.15 -4.46
N TYR A 115 8.59 -7.82 -4.40
CA TYR A 115 9.79 -7.14 -3.91
C TYR A 115 10.10 -7.51 -2.45
N ASN A 116 9.11 -7.39 -1.56
CA ASN A 116 9.29 -7.70 -0.14
C ASN A 116 9.70 -9.16 0.08
N GLN A 117 9.11 -10.10 -0.67
CA GLN A 117 9.50 -11.50 -0.61
C GLN A 117 10.95 -11.69 -1.10
N THR A 118 11.36 -11.03 -2.20
CA THR A 118 12.73 -11.12 -2.68
C THR A 118 13.74 -10.53 -1.70
N GLN A 119 13.40 -9.46 -0.99
CA GLN A 119 14.27 -8.87 0.03
C GLN A 119 14.41 -9.76 1.27
N LYS A 120 13.30 -10.36 1.75
CA LYS A 120 13.35 -11.34 2.85
C LYS A 120 14.26 -12.52 2.52
N LEU A 121 14.12 -13.12 1.34
CA LEU A 121 15.01 -14.21 0.91
C LEU A 121 16.49 -13.81 0.82
N ARG A 122 16.80 -12.55 0.49
CA ARG A 122 18.19 -12.05 0.51
C ARG A 122 18.73 -11.94 1.93
N GLN A 123 17.89 -11.52 2.89
CA GLN A 123 18.26 -11.41 4.30
C GLN A 123 18.42 -12.79 4.96
N ASP A 124 17.56 -13.76 4.63
CA ASP A 124 17.56 -15.09 5.24
C ASP A 124 18.75 -15.96 4.81
N ASN A 125 19.46 -15.56 3.74
CA ASN A 125 20.78 -15.96 3.24
C ASN A 125 21.26 -17.43 3.31
N LYS A 126 20.47 -18.45 3.66
CA LYS A 126 20.92 -19.86 3.68
C LYS A 126 19.78 -20.82 3.31
N ASN A 127 19.97 -21.53 2.19
CA ASN A 127 19.45 -22.88 1.92
C ASN A 127 18.06 -23.08 1.27
N GLN A 128 17.31 -22.04 0.89
CA GLN A 128 16.16 -22.24 0.00
C GLN A 128 16.12 -21.18 -1.10
N LYS A 129 16.82 -21.43 -2.22
CA LYS A 129 16.61 -20.70 -3.48
C LYS A 129 15.26 -21.10 -4.09
N LYS A 130 14.16 -20.87 -3.38
CA LYS A 130 12.83 -20.95 -3.97
C LYS A 130 12.70 -19.77 -4.93
N ALA A 131 12.53 -20.07 -6.20
CA ALA A 131 12.27 -19.05 -7.20
C ALA A 131 10.93 -18.37 -6.88
N ILE A 132 10.95 -17.13 -6.41
CA ILE A 132 9.74 -16.33 -6.27
C ILE A 132 9.28 -16.01 -7.69
N LYS A 133 8.08 -16.48 -8.05
CA LYS A 133 7.48 -16.20 -9.35
C LYS A 133 6.91 -14.78 -9.33
N ASN A 134 7.31 -13.99 -10.33
CA ASN A 134 6.69 -12.70 -10.58
C ASN A 134 5.30 -12.91 -11.21
N LYS A 135 4.25 -12.42 -10.54
CA LYS A 135 2.86 -12.55 -10.98
C LYS A 135 2.38 -11.39 -11.85
N LEU A 136 3.14 -10.29 -11.96
CA LEU A 136 2.72 -9.14 -12.76
C LEU A 136 2.52 -9.48 -14.26
N PRO A 137 3.41 -10.26 -14.92
CA PRO A 137 3.20 -10.62 -16.33
C PRO A 137 1.93 -11.46 -16.54
N GLU A 138 1.67 -12.41 -15.64
CA GLU A 138 0.46 -13.24 -15.65
C GLU A 138 -0.80 -12.37 -15.45
N TYR A 139 -0.73 -11.39 -14.54
CA TYR A 139 -1.80 -10.42 -14.34
C TYR A 139 -2.07 -9.58 -15.59
N ILE A 140 -1.02 -9.10 -16.27
CA ILE A 140 -1.16 -8.34 -17.52
C ILE A 140 -1.79 -9.19 -18.61
N SER A 141 -1.38 -10.44 -18.80
CA SER A 141 -2.00 -11.33 -19.80
C SER A 141 -3.48 -11.55 -19.52
N LEU A 142 -3.86 -11.80 -18.27
CA LEU A 142 -5.26 -11.96 -17.88
C LEU A 142 -6.08 -10.68 -18.10
N ALA A 143 -5.49 -9.51 -17.85
CA ALA A 143 -6.13 -8.23 -18.07
C ALA A 143 -6.36 -7.95 -19.57
N VAL A 144 -5.42 -8.35 -20.43
CA VAL A 144 -5.57 -8.28 -21.90
C VAL A 144 -6.73 -9.17 -22.36
N ASP A 145 -6.76 -10.43 -21.94
CA ASP A 145 -7.83 -11.37 -22.29
C ASP A 145 -9.20 -10.90 -21.81
N GLU A 146 -9.27 -10.37 -20.58
CA GLU A 146 -10.49 -9.77 -20.05
C GLU A 146 -10.91 -8.53 -20.87
N SER A 147 -9.97 -7.71 -21.36
CA SER A 147 -10.29 -6.56 -22.21
C SER A 147 -10.96 -6.99 -23.51
N PHE A 148 -10.43 -8.04 -24.16
CA PHE A 148 -11.03 -8.60 -25.36
C PHE A 148 -12.42 -9.17 -25.09
N ARG A 149 -12.59 -9.92 -24.00
CA ARG A 149 -13.88 -10.49 -23.59
C ARG A 149 -14.92 -9.41 -23.33
N GLN A 150 -14.57 -8.37 -22.58
CA GLN A 150 -15.49 -7.27 -22.26
C GLN A 150 -15.88 -6.47 -23.51
N ARG A 151 -14.96 -6.28 -24.46
CA ARG A 151 -15.27 -5.64 -25.75
C ARG A 151 -16.27 -6.46 -26.58
N LEU A 152 -16.18 -7.78 -26.55
CA LEU A 152 -17.14 -8.66 -27.22
C LEU A 152 -18.51 -8.59 -26.54
N ILE A 153 -18.53 -8.69 -25.20
CA ILE A 153 -19.77 -8.57 -24.41
C ILE A 153 -20.46 -7.23 -24.68
N TYR A 154 -19.73 -6.12 -24.73
CA TYR A 154 -20.31 -4.82 -25.02
C TYR A 154 -20.90 -4.78 -26.45
N ARG A 155 -20.20 -5.31 -27.45
CA ARG A 155 -20.70 -5.34 -28.83
C ARG A 155 -21.96 -6.19 -29.01
N VAL A 156 -22.05 -7.33 -28.34
CA VAL A 156 -23.18 -8.26 -28.50
C VAL A 156 -24.36 -7.88 -27.60
N CYS A 157 -24.09 -7.56 -26.34
CA CYS A 157 -25.12 -7.40 -25.32
C CYS A 157 -25.38 -5.93 -24.92
N GLN A 158 -24.61 -4.98 -25.44
CA GLN A 158 -24.70 -3.54 -25.11
C GLN A 158 -24.69 -3.25 -23.60
N LEU A 159 -23.94 -4.04 -22.83
CA LEU A 159 -23.86 -3.88 -21.38
C LEU A 159 -22.91 -2.74 -20.99
N ASP A 160 -23.44 -1.67 -20.40
CA ASP A 160 -22.65 -0.52 -19.91
C ASP A 160 -21.52 -0.92 -18.96
N LYS A 161 -21.75 -1.95 -18.13
CA LYS A 161 -20.72 -2.48 -17.24
C LYS A 161 -19.51 -3.03 -17.99
N ALA A 162 -19.73 -3.62 -19.17
CA ALA A 162 -18.66 -4.12 -20.03
C ALA A 162 -17.90 -2.96 -20.70
N LEU A 163 -18.61 -1.88 -21.07
CA LEU A 163 -17.98 -0.65 -21.57
C LEU A 163 -17.06 -0.03 -20.52
N VAL A 164 -17.54 0.13 -19.29
CA VAL A 164 -16.74 0.67 -18.17
C VAL A 164 -15.46 -0.13 -17.96
N LYS A 165 -15.57 -1.47 -17.92
CA LYS A 165 -14.39 -2.35 -17.80
C LYS A 165 -13.44 -2.23 -18.97
N THR A 166 -13.96 -2.17 -20.20
CA THR A 166 -13.15 -2.05 -21.42
C THR A 166 -12.39 -0.72 -21.42
N THR A 167 -13.04 0.37 -21.04
CA THR A 167 -12.42 1.71 -20.92
C THR A 167 -11.35 1.73 -19.84
N ALA A 168 -11.63 1.17 -18.66
CA ALA A 168 -10.65 1.06 -17.59
C ALA A 168 -9.40 0.26 -18.02
N LEU A 169 -9.60 -0.91 -18.64
CA LEU A 169 -8.50 -1.74 -19.13
C LEU A 169 -7.72 -1.07 -20.27
N LYS A 170 -8.39 -0.36 -21.18
CA LYS A 170 -7.75 0.40 -22.24
C LYS A 170 -6.79 1.46 -21.69
N ASN A 171 -7.14 2.09 -20.57
CA ASN A 171 -6.31 3.11 -19.94
C ASN A 171 -5.19 2.51 -19.08
N ALA A 172 -5.47 1.43 -18.35
CA ALA A 172 -4.52 0.81 -17.43
C ALA A 172 -3.42 -0.01 -18.14
N LEU A 173 -3.77 -0.77 -19.19
CA LEU A 173 -2.85 -1.71 -19.85
C LEU A 173 -1.57 -1.03 -20.39
N PRO A 174 -1.62 0.10 -21.11
CA PRO A 174 -0.40 0.76 -21.60
C PRO A 174 0.58 1.11 -20.48
N ARG A 175 0.04 1.49 -19.31
CA ARG A 175 0.82 1.88 -18.15
C ARG A 175 1.48 0.67 -17.50
N LEU A 176 0.72 -0.42 -17.34
CA LEU A 176 1.26 -1.70 -16.85
C LEU A 176 2.37 -2.25 -17.77
N PHE A 177 2.21 -2.14 -19.09
CA PHE A 177 3.24 -2.54 -20.04
C PHE A 177 4.52 -1.71 -19.87
N LYS A 178 4.38 -0.38 -19.79
CA LYS A 178 5.51 0.54 -19.57
C LYS A 178 6.30 0.17 -18.31
N ILE A 179 5.61 -0.07 -17.19
CA ILE A 179 6.24 -0.43 -15.92
C ILE A 179 6.92 -1.80 -16.01
N ASN A 180 6.30 -2.77 -16.68
CA ASN A 180 6.90 -4.08 -16.90
C ASN A 180 8.18 -3.99 -17.75
N GLU A 181 8.22 -3.11 -18.75
CA GLU A 181 9.44 -2.82 -19.52
C GLU A 181 10.53 -2.16 -18.67
N GLU A 182 10.19 -1.13 -17.88
CA GLU A 182 11.12 -0.46 -16.96
C GLU A 182 11.72 -1.46 -15.97
N LYS A 183 10.89 -2.33 -15.40
CA LYS A 183 11.31 -3.44 -14.55
C LYS A 183 12.31 -4.36 -15.26
N ASN A 184 12.03 -4.77 -16.50
CA ASN A 184 12.95 -5.62 -17.25
C ASN A 184 14.29 -4.93 -17.55
N LYS A 185 14.28 -3.62 -17.83
CA LYS A 185 15.49 -2.81 -18.03
C LYS A 185 16.34 -2.77 -16.75
N THR A 186 15.74 -2.51 -15.59
CA THR A 186 16.49 -2.46 -14.31
C THR A 186 17.18 -3.80 -13.99
N PHE A 187 16.53 -4.94 -14.24
CA PHE A 187 17.17 -6.25 -14.04
C PHE A 187 18.29 -6.54 -15.04
N SER A 188 18.13 -6.13 -16.30
CA SER A 188 19.15 -6.33 -17.32
C SER A 188 20.43 -5.54 -17.02
N ASN A 189 20.29 -4.29 -16.55
CA ASN A 189 21.41 -3.43 -16.16
C ASN A 189 22.12 -3.96 -14.90
N SER A 190 21.36 -4.45 -13.91
CA SER A 190 21.93 -5.05 -12.69
C SER A 190 22.74 -6.32 -12.95
N ARG A 191 22.38 -7.13 -13.97
CA ARG A 191 23.18 -8.30 -14.37
C ARG A 191 24.49 -7.90 -15.05
N ARG A 192 24.48 -6.87 -15.90
CA ARG A 192 25.69 -6.38 -16.60
C ARG A 192 26.72 -5.76 -15.65
N GLN A 193 26.29 -5.10 -14.58
CA GLN A 193 27.19 -4.53 -13.58
C GLN A 193 27.89 -5.58 -12.69
N LYS A 194 27.41 -6.83 -12.67
CA LYS A 194 28.03 -7.93 -11.89
C LYS A 194 29.06 -8.75 -12.70
N SER A 195 29.24 -8.44 -13.97
CA SER A 195 30.14 -9.15 -14.90
C SER A 195 31.39 -8.35 -15.28
N ILE A 196 31.67 -7.26 -14.56
CA ILE A 196 32.88 -6.43 -14.64
C ILE A 196 33.58 -6.56 -13.29
#